data_AF-A0A513ZRX3-F1
#
_entry.id   AF-A0A513ZRX3-F1
#
_cell.length_a   1.000
_cell.length_b   1.000
_cell.length_c   1.000
_cell.angle_alpha   90.00
_cell.angle_beta   90.00
_cell.angle_gamma   90.00
#
_symmetry.space_group_name_H-M   'P 1'
#
loop_
_entity.id
_entity.type
_entity.pdbx_description
1 polymer ?
#
loop_
_entity_poly.entity_id
_entity_poly.type
_entity_poly.pdbx_seq_one_letter_code
_entity_poly.pdbx_strand_id
1 'polypeptide(L)'
;WLGITDGANACVAIDHYNQFRNDVALMKRMGLTAYRFSVSWPRLLPGGRLATGVSSEGIKFYNDLIDALLAVGIEPYVTLFHWDTPHSLEEEYGGFLSERIINDFCEFAELCFWNFG
;
A
#
# COMPACT_ATOMS: atom_id res chain seq x y z
N TRP A 1 -10.68 4.95 19.45
CA TRP A 1 -9.75 3.81 19.42
C TRP A 1 -10.53 2.52 19.58
N LEU A 2 -11.11 2.01 18.48
CA LEU A 2 -11.81 0.73 18.46
C LEU A 2 -10.95 -0.24 17.66
N GLY A 3 -10.68 -1.43 18.19
CA GLY A 3 -10.44 -2.59 17.32
C GLY A 3 -9.28 -3.53 17.64
N ILE A 4 -8.52 -3.39 18.73
CA ILE A 4 -7.50 -4.40 19.07
C ILE A 4 -7.62 -4.80 20.54
N THR A 5 -8.10 -6.02 20.77
CA THR A 5 -8.46 -6.55 22.11
C THR A 5 -7.26 -7.05 22.92
N ASP A 6 -6.12 -7.28 22.28
CA ASP A 6 -4.88 -7.79 22.88
C ASP A 6 -3.76 -6.73 22.99
N GLY A 7 -4.05 -5.48 22.62
CA GLY A 7 -3.09 -4.38 22.63
C GLY A 7 -2.06 -4.41 21.49
N ALA A 8 -2.21 -5.31 20.50
CA ALA A 8 -1.40 -5.29 19.29
C ALA A 8 -1.61 -4.01 18.45
N ASN A 9 -0.77 -3.80 17.44
CA ASN A 9 -0.89 -2.71 16.47
C ASN A 9 -0.26 -3.09 15.13
N ALA A 10 -0.47 -2.25 14.11
CA ALA A 10 0.04 -2.47 12.76
C ALA A 10 1.45 -1.89 12.51
N CYS A 11 2.20 -1.48 13.54
CA CYS A 11 3.50 -0.84 13.35
C CYS A 11 4.55 -1.78 12.71
N VAL A 12 4.52 -3.07 13.07
CA VAL A 12 5.41 -4.10 12.49
C VAL A 12 4.62 -5.11 11.63
N ALA A 13 3.43 -5.53 12.09
CA ALA A 13 2.65 -6.59 11.46
C ALA A 13 3.49 -7.87 11.25
N ILE A 14 3.53 -8.44 10.04
CA ILE A 14 4.39 -9.58 9.68
C ILE A 14 5.77 -9.15 9.17
N ASP A 15 6.12 -7.87 9.31
CA ASP A 15 7.40 -7.29 8.88
C ASP A 15 7.72 -7.44 7.38
N HIS A 16 6.67 -7.57 6.56
CA HIS A 16 6.79 -7.72 5.10
C HIS A 16 7.60 -6.58 4.46
N TYR A 17 7.49 -5.36 5.01
CA TYR A 17 8.23 -4.20 4.52
C TYR A 17 9.74 -4.42 4.50
N ASN A 18 10.29 -5.09 5.52
CA ASN A 18 11.72 -5.36 5.61
C ASN A 18 12.09 -6.74 5.05
N GLN A 19 11.14 -7.68 5.00
CA GLN A 19 11.42 -9.09 4.68
C GLN A 19 10.91 -9.56 3.32
N PHE A 20 10.30 -8.68 2.51
CA PHE A 20 9.63 -9.09 1.27
C PHE A 20 10.49 -9.94 0.32
N ARG A 21 11.82 -9.76 0.27
CA ARG A 21 12.70 -10.59 -0.57
C ARG A 21 12.73 -12.05 -0.11
N ASN A 22 12.77 -12.28 1.20
CA ASN A 22 12.69 -13.62 1.77
C ASN A 22 11.29 -14.21 1.58
N ASP A 23 10.26 -13.38 1.74
CA ASP A 23 8.87 -13.78 1.54
C ASP A 23 8.62 -14.21 0.08
N VAL A 24 9.08 -13.43 -0.89
CA VAL A 24 8.98 -13.75 -2.34
C VAL A 24 9.72 -15.07 -2.65
N ALA A 25 10.90 -15.28 -2.08
CA ALA A 25 11.61 -16.54 -2.25
C ALA A 25 10.83 -17.73 -1.67
N LEU A 26 10.14 -17.54 -0.54
CA LEU A 26 9.26 -18.56 0.04
C LEU A 26 8.02 -18.80 -0.82
N MET A 27 7.36 -17.74 -1.29
CA MET A 27 6.21 -17.81 -2.20
C MET A 27 6.55 -18.63 -3.46
N LYS A 28 7.73 -18.41 -4.04
CA LYS A 28 8.20 -19.19 -5.19
C LYS A 28 8.37 -20.67 -4.86
N ARG A 29 9.00 -20.99 -3.71
CA ARG A 29 9.17 -22.39 -3.26
C ARG A 29 7.83 -23.09 -3.01
N MET A 30 6.82 -22.35 -2.59
CA MET A 30 5.46 -22.85 -2.39
C MET A 30 4.68 -23.03 -3.70
N GLY A 31 5.23 -22.59 -4.84
CA GLY A 31 4.60 -22.75 -6.15
C GLY A 31 3.54 -21.69 -6.46
N LEU A 32 3.57 -20.53 -5.80
CA LEU A 32 2.69 -19.43 -6.16
C LEU A 32 2.99 -18.96 -7.59
N THR A 33 1.94 -18.66 -8.34
CA THR A 33 2.01 -18.08 -9.69
C THR A 33 1.52 -16.64 -9.72
N ALA A 34 0.81 -16.20 -8.68
CA ALA A 34 0.30 -14.86 -8.53
C ALA A 34 0.34 -14.44 -7.05
N TYR A 35 0.52 -13.15 -6.79
CA TYR A 35 0.48 -12.58 -5.46
C TYR A 35 -0.33 -11.28 -5.47
N ARG A 36 -1.43 -11.27 -4.71
CA ARG A 36 -2.27 -10.09 -4.54
C ARG A 36 -1.84 -9.31 -3.31
N PHE A 37 -1.51 -8.04 -3.48
CA PHE A 37 -1.20 -7.12 -2.39
C PHE A 37 -1.91 -5.77 -2.61
N SER A 38 -1.95 -4.94 -1.57
CA SER A 38 -2.46 -3.57 -1.68
C SER A 38 -1.34 -2.54 -1.59
N VAL A 39 -1.49 -1.45 -2.34
CA VAL A 39 -0.63 -0.27 -2.17
C VAL A 39 -1.22 0.58 -1.06
N SER A 40 -0.44 0.82 -0.02
CA SER A 40 -0.89 1.64 1.10
C SER A 40 -0.89 3.12 0.73
N TRP A 41 -2.07 3.74 0.79
CA TRP A 41 -2.26 5.16 0.45
C TRP A 41 -1.38 6.09 1.30
N PRO A 42 -1.40 6.05 2.64
CA PRO A 42 -0.55 6.90 3.46
C PRO A 42 0.95 6.62 3.30
N ARG A 43 1.34 5.48 2.71
CA ARG A 43 2.75 5.20 2.40
C ARG A 43 3.23 5.98 1.18
N LEU A 44 2.39 6.17 0.17
CA LEU A 44 2.73 6.97 -1.02
C LEU A 44 2.51 8.46 -0.76
N LEU A 45 1.40 8.80 -0.09
CA LEU A 45 0.99 10.17 0.22
C LEU A 45 0.77 10.31 1.73
N PRO A 46 1.81 10.64 2.53
CA PRO A 46 1.69 10.73 3.99
C PRO A 46 0.63 11.72 4.48
N GLY A 47 0.42 12.83 3.77
CA GLY A 47 -0.66 13.78 4.06
C GLY A 47 -1.98 13.47 3.32
N GLY A 48 -2.04 12.37 2.57
CA GLY A 48 -3.20 11.90 1.82
C GLY A 48 -3.37 12.49 0.42
N ARG A 49 -2.62 13.54 0.06
CA ARG A 49 -2.76 14.25 -1.23
C ARG A 49 -1.43 14.52 -1.89
N LEU A 50 -1.41 14.68 -3.21
CA LEU A 50 -0.20 15.07 -3.95
C LEU A 50 0.36 16.42 -3.47
N ALA A 51 -0.53 17.38 -3.19
CA ALA A 51 -0.16 18.70 -2.68
C ALA A 51 0.58 18.68 -1.33
N THR A 52 0.46 17.58 -0.57
CA THR A 52 1.15 17.37 0.71
C THR A 52 2.47 16.61 0.60
N GLY A 53 2.89 16.29 -0.62
CA GLY A 53 4.13 15.59 -0.92
C GLY A 53 3.93 14.09 -1.19
N VAL A 54 4.93 13.52 -1.87
CA VAL A 54 4.98 12.11 -2.28
C VAL A 54 6.19 11.46 -1.63
N SER A 55 6.03 10.25 -1.09
CA SER A 55 7.16 9.48 -0.56
C SER A 55 7.85 8.69 -1.66
N SER A 56 9.09 9.09 -1.97
CA SER A 56 9.98 8.35 -2.88
C SER A 56 10.32 6.97 -2.36
N GLU A 57 10.44 6.81 -1.04
CA GLU A 57 10.75 5.53 -0.37
C GLU A 57 9.56 4.58 -0.49
N GLY A 58 8.34 5.09 -0.33
CA GLY A 58 7.11 4.33 -0.54
C GLY A 58 7.00 3.81 -1.97
N ILE A 59 7.23 4.66 -2.97
CA ILE A 59 7.25 4.27 -4.39
C ILE A 59 8.35 3.22 -4.63
N LYS A 60 9.56 3.47 -4.14
CA LYS A 60 10.70 2.56 -4.29
C LYS A 60 10.38 1.18 -3.70
N PHE A 61 9.75 1.12 -2.53
CA PHE A 61 9.38 -0.16 -1.91
C PHE A 61 8.47 -1.00 -2.82
N TYR A 62 7.41 -0.41 -3.38
CA TYR A 62 6.50 -1.17 -4.25
C TYR A 62 7.14 -1.56 -5.57
N ASN A 63 7.97 -0.70 -6.17
CA ASN A 63 8.78 -1.07 -7.34
C ASN A 63 9.70 -2.26 -7.03
N ASP A 64 10.45 -2.19 -5.94
CA ASP A 64 11.35 -3.28 -5.52
C ASP A 64 10.59 -4.59 -5.28
N LEU A 65 9.37 -4.54 -4.73
CA LEU A 65 8.50 -5.70 -4.49
C LEU A 65 7.97 -6.28 -5.81
N ILE A 66 7.43 -5.43 -6.69
CA ILE A 66 6.92 -5.82 -8.01
C ILE A 66 8.04 -6.48 -8.82
N ASP A 67 9.22 -5.83 -8.88
CA ASP A 67 10.39 -6.37 -9.58
C ASP A 67 10.82 -7.73 -9.00
N ALA A 68 10.81 -7.88 -7.67
CA ALA A 68 11.16 -9.14 -7.02
C ALA A 68 10.17 -10.27 -7.37
N LEU A 69 8.87 -9.98 -7.42
CA LEU A 69 7.83 -10.95 -7.80
C LEU A 69 7.98 -11.38 -9.27
N LEU A 70 8.12 -10.40 -10.17
CA LEU A 70 8.28 -10.65 -11.60
C LEU A 70 9.55 -11.43 -11.91
N ALA A 71 10.66 -11.14 -11.22
CA ALA A 71 11.93 -11.85 -11.38
C ALA A 71 11.85 -13.35 -11.10
N VAL A 72 10.88 -13.80 -10.30
CA VAL A 72 10.64 -15.22 -10.01
C VAL A 72 9.38 -15.76 -10.70
N GLY A 73 8.77 -14.99 -11.60
CA GLY A 73 7.58 -15.37 -12.37
C GLY A 73 6.32 -15.50 -11.52
N ILE A 74 6.17 -14.64 -10.50
CA ILE A 74 4.92 -14.47 -9.75
C ILE A 74 4.24 -13.20 -10.25
N GLU A 75 3.01 -13.33 -10.74
CA GLU A 75 2.24 -12.21 -11.28
C GLU A 75 1.71 -11.31 -10.14
N PRO A 76 2.02 -10.00 -10.13
CA PRO A 76 1.51 -9.07 -9.12
C PRO A 76 0.05 -8.66 -9.42
N TYR A 77 -0.84 -8.81 -8.43
CA TYR A 77 -2.22 -8.32 -8.50
C TYR A 77 -2.40 -7.19 -7.49
N VAL A 78 -2.51 -5.96 -7.98
CA VAL A 78 -2.54 -4.77 -7.11
C VAL A 78 -3.98 -4.37 -6.75
N THR A 79 -4.23 -4.20 -5.45
CA THR A 79 -5.44 -3.57 -4.91
C THR A 79 -5.11 -2.14 -4.48
N LEU A 80 -5.83 -1.13 -4.99
CA LEU A 80 -5.51 0.26 -4.66
C LEU A 80 -5.93 0.63 -3.23
N PHE A 81 -7.03 0.08 -2.71
CA PHE A 81 -7.52 0.45 -1.38
C PHE A 81 -7.89 -0.76 -0.55
N HIS A 82 -7.39 -0.82 0.69
CA HIS A 82 -7.70 -1.90 1.62
C HIS A 82 -7.90 -1.36 3.04
N TRP A 83 -8.83 -0.40 3.16
CA TRP A 83 -9.31 0.18 4.43
C TRP A 83 -8.24 0.95 5.21
N ASP A 84 -7.28 1.53 4.49
CA ASP A 84 -6.17 2.29 5.05
C ASP A 84 -6.24 3.77 4.65
N THR A 85 -7.40 4.41 4.89
CA THR A 85 -7.58 5.84 4.64
C THR A 85 -6.51 6.64 5.40
N PRO A 86 -5.82 7.60 4.76
CA PRO A 86 -4.89 8.48 5.46
C PRO A 86 -5.58 9.20 6.62
N HIS A 87 -4.97 9.14 7.81
CA HIS A 87 -5.54 9.72 9.02
C HIS A 87 -5.83 11.22 8.90
N SER A 88 -4.99 11.95 8.15
CA SER A 88 -5.19 13.37 7.86
C SER A 88 -6.54 13.67 7.18
N LEU A 89 -6.99 12.80 6.27
CA LEU A 89 -8.26 12.96 5.56
C LEU A 89 -9.46 12.58 6.44
N GLU A 90 -9.29 11.56 7.29
CA GLU A 90 -10.27 11.20 8.31
C GLU A 90 -10.48 12.35 9.31
N GLU A 91 -9.41 12.96 9.82
CA GLU A 91 -9.52 14.09 10.75
C GLU A 91 -10.08 15.36 10.10
N GLU A 92 -9.70 15.64 8.85
CA GLU A 92 -10.10 16.88 8.19
C GLU A 92 -11.57 16.89 7.75
N TYR A 93 -12.09 15.76 7.26
CA TYR A 93 -13.47 15.72 6.71
C TYR A 93 -14.18 14.37 6.86
N GLY A 94 -13.66 13.44 7.65
CA GLY A 94 -14.27 12.12 7.86
C GLY A 94 -14.03 11.12 6.73
N GLY A 95 -12.96 11.32 5.94
CA GLY A 95 -12.55 10.36 4.91
C GLY A 95 -13.67 10.01 3.94
N PHE A 96 -14.00 8.73 3.84
CA PHE A 96 -15.04 8.22 2.94
C PHE A 96 -16.47 8.67 3.26
N LEU A 97 -16.71 9.35 4.39
CA LEU A 97 -18.00 9.95 4.71
C LEU A 97 -18.27 11.26 3.97
N SER A 98 -17.29 11.77 3.21
CA SER A 98 -17.38 13.03 2.47
C SER A 98 -16.96 12.85 1.01
N GLU A 99 -17.70 13.45 0.09
CA GLU A 99 -17.43 13.40 -1.36
C GLU A 99 -16.06 14.02 -1.74
N ARG A 100 -15.47 14.82 -0.85
CA ARG A 100 -14.11 15.37 -1.05
C ARG A 100 -13.06 14.28 -1.26
N ILE A 101 -13.28 13.08 -0.70
CA ILE A 101 -12.40 11.92 -0.85
C ILE A 101 -12.23 11.48 -2.30
N ILE A 102 -13.20 11.77 -3.17
CA ILE A 102 -13.22 11.27 -4.55
C ILE A 102 -11.99 11.78 -5.30
N ASN A 103 -11.72 13.08 -5.24
CA ASN A 103 -10.56 13.68 -5.92
C ASN A 103 -9.25 13.20 -5.29
N ASP A 104 -9.16 13.18 -3.96
CA ASP A 104 -7.96 12.73 -3.24
C ASP A 104 -7.62 11.27 -3.59
N PHE A 105 -8.64 10.40 -3.70
CA PHE A 105 -8.47 9.00 -4.09
C PHE A 105 -8.11 8.85 -5.58
N CYS A 106 -8.70 9.65 -6.48
CA CYS A 106 -8.32 9.67 -7.88
C CYS A 106 -6.84 10.08 -8.07
N GLU A 107 -6.37 11.11 -7.38
CA GLU A 107 -4.95 11.52 -7.40
C GLU A 107 -4.03 10.37 -6.96
N PHE A 108 -4.40 9.68 -5.88
CA PHE A 108 -3.66 8.51 -5.41
C PHE A 108 -3.66 7.35 -6.42
N ALA A 109 -4.81 7.06 -7.03
CA ALA A 109 -4.94 6.02 -8.05
C ALA A 109 -4.10 6.35 -9.29
N GLU A 110 -4.16 7.59 -9.79
CA GLU A 110 -3.35 8.07 -10.90
C GLU A 110 -1.86 7.94 -10.60
N LEU A 111 -1.42 8.32 -9.39
CA LEU A 111 -0.03 8.15 -8.98
C LEU A 111 0.38 6.67 -9.02
N CYS A 112 -0.47 5.74 -8.58
CA CYS A 112 -0.19 4.31 -8.66
C CYS A 112 -0.07 3.84 -10.11
N PHE A 113 -1.02 4.22 -10.98
CA PHE A 113 -0.97 3.84 -12.40
C PHE A 113 0.27 4.39 -13.11
N TRP A 114 0.69 5.63 -12.82
CA TRP A 114 1.89 6.21 -13.42
C TRP A 114 3.18 5.53 -13.00
N ASN A 115 3.26 5.02 -11.76
CA ASN A 115 4.48 4.41 -11.24
C ASN A 115 4.56 2.90 -11.45
N PHE A 116 3.42 2.21 -11.52
CA PHE A 116 3.36 0.75 -11.46
C PHE A 116 2.56 0.09 -12.60
N GLY A 117 1.95 0.87 -13.49
CA GLY A 117 1.08 0.41 -14.58
C GLY A 117 1.78 0.17 -15.92
#